data_AF-A0AAV9NHQ1-F1
#
_entry.id   AF-A0AAV9NHQ1-F1
#
_cell.length_a   1.000
_cell.length_b   1.000
_cell.length_c   1.000
_cell.angle_alpha   90.00
_cell.angle_beta   90.00
_cell.angle_gamma   90.00
#
_symmetry.space_group_name_H-M   'P 1'
#
loop_
_entity.id
_entity.type
_entity.pdbx_description
1 polymer ?
#
loop_
_entity_poly.entity_id
_entity_poly.type
_entity_poly.pdbx_seq_one_letter_code
_entity_poly.pdbx_strand_id
1 'polypeptide(L)'
;MVQNLYHEPLLASFVAIQDTLRNGTSTSSTVSNPASDTLRSLHSSSTPTPPVTHEDGQVFLPDSKENSMSTLGHKSQIQLSYQDCSTKQWNNSLVKSASAIVDNVMNDKENSVDALGCPAANFSRYAYLAQTTPHESRPKYFFALDLFQSIQILEQLLLSIVEAIKILGPENCVLSIVEGRSTDGTFETLQTLQKEIEKIGVQYRLQCVDIEPTSPDGDRILALALLRNSALLPLLAHPKDYAPETRIIFLNDVALCAEDILELIHQGAVLNADVTCAFDWWEEFFYDIWIGRTMVGDLFFEIPQSHSWDFARNLFWNHEPSRKSYKEGRPFQVFSCWNGALTITGKPFMEGKIKFRSSMEGECRLGEPVHLAKDLWNLGYGKIAVVPSVNVAYTLDNTVRVKEDHGTVSHWVEREEGNAHKIDWIKHPPPQIKCFVDWSHPSWEPWNAGLNQSTGSEIG
;
A
#
# COMPACT_ATOMS: atom_id res chain seq x y z
N MET A 1 3.16 -21.80 -24.84
CA MET A 1 3.28 -20.79 -25.91
C MET A 1 2.46 -19.59 -25.43
N VAL A 2 3.02 -18.87 -24.46
CA VAL A 2 2.35 -17.87 -23.62
C VAL A 2 3.19 -16.62 -23.74
N GLN A 3 2.72 -15.64 -24.50
CA GLN A 3 3.24 -14.29 -24.59
C GLN A 3 2.18 -13.49 -25.34
N ASN A 4 1.89 -12.29 -24.86
CA ASN A 4 0.88 -11.32 -25.34
C ASN A 4 -0.42 -11.33 -24.53
N LEU A 5 -0.31 -10.99 -23.25
CA LEU A 5 -1.37 -10.30 -22.51
C LEU A 5 -0.76 -8.99 -21.98
N TYR A 6 -1.54 -7.91 -22.00
CA TYR A 6 -1.23 -6.52 -21.63
C TYR A 6 -0.62 -5.65 -22.74
N HIS A 7 -1.49 -4.93 -23.46
CA HIS A 7 -1.15 -3.92 -24.46
C HIS A 7 -0.25 -2.79 -23.89
N GLU A 8 0.99 -2.78 -24.38
CA GLU A 8 1.89 -1.71 -24.88
C GLU A 8 2.27 -0.46 -24.04
N PRO A 9 1.46 0.56 -23.68
CA PRO A 9 2.04 1.82 -23.18
C PRO A 9 2.78 1.70 -21.85
N LEU A 10 2.22 0.91 -20.91
CA LEU A 10 2.85 0.63 -19.63
C LEU A 10 3.98 -0.40 -19.74
N LEU A 11 3.90 -1.33 -20.68
CA LEU A 11 4.94 -2.34 -20.86
C LEU A 11 6.19 -1.69 -21.46
N ALA A 12 6.06 -0.77 -22.41
CA ALA A 12 7.18 -0.03 -22.98
C ALA A 12 7.87 0.87 -21.94
N SER A 13 7.11 1.54 -21.07
CA SER A 13 7.68 2.33 -19.96
C SER A 13 8.29 1.46 -18.87
N PHE A 14 7.70 0.31 -18.56
CA PHE A 14 8.24 -0.64 -17.58
C PHE A 14 9.48 -1.36 -18.12
N VAL A 15 9.51 -1.70 -19.41
CA VAL A 15 10.68 -2.23 -20.12
C VAL A 15 11.75 -1.15 -20.23
N ALA A 16 11.40 0.11 -20.52
CA ALA A 16 12.36 1.22 -20.51
C ALA A 16 12.95 1.44 -19.11
N ILE A 17 12.14 1.40 -18.04
CA ILE A 17 12.61 1.46 -16.66
C ILE A 17 13.46 0.23 -16.31
N GLN A 18 13.07 -0.98 -16.74
CA GLN A 18 13.83 -2.22 -16.54
C GLN A 18 15.19 -2.20 -17.28
N ASP A 19 15.22 -1.72 -18.52
CA ASP A 19 16.42 -1.57 -19.33
C ASP A 19 17.31 -0.45 -18.78
N THR A 20 16.72 0.61 -18.24
CA THR A 20 17.43 1.68 -17.53
C THR A 20 18.03 1.20 -16.21
N LEU A 21 17.30 0.42 -15.40
CA LEU A 21 17.82 -0.17 -14.17
C LEU A 21 18.95 -1.17 -14.42
N ARG A 22 18.98 -1.80 -15.59
CA ARG A 22 20.12 -2.61 -16.05
C ARG A 22 21.33 -1.76 -16.46
N ASN A 23 21.12 -0.53 -16.94
CA ASN A 23 22.14 0.29 -17.60
C ASN A 23 22.59 1.55 -16.82
N GLY A 24 21.91 1.93 -15.72
CA GLY A 24 22.32 3.00 -14.81
C GLY A 24 22.21 4.45 -15.36
N THR A 25 21.45 4.68 -16.44
CA THR A 25 21.34 6.02 -17.07
C THR A 25 20.05 6.75 -16.66
N SER A 26 20.12 8.02 -16.26
CA SER A 26 18.91 8.83 -16.01
C SER A 26 18.04 8.94 -17.27
N THR A 27 16.72 8.74 -17.13
CA THR A 27 15.78 8.77 -18.26
C THR A 27 14.47 9.45 -17.88
N SER A 28 13.89 10.21 -18.83
CA SER A 28 12.54 10.74 -18.73
C SER A 28 11.65 10.11 -19.80
N SER A 29 10.42 9.75 -19.44
CA SER A 29 9.43 9.18 -20.35
C SER A 29 8.04 9.72 -20.04
N THR A 30 7.19 9.77 -21.07
CA THR A 30 5.79 10.18 -20.94
C THR A 30 4.90 8.95 -21.08
N VAL A 31 4.06 8.68 -20.09
CA VAL A 31 3.10 7.57 -20.10
C VAL A 31 1.70 8.13 -20.29
N SER A 32 0.86 7.47 -21.11
CA SER A 32 -0.53 7.87 -21.35
C SER A 32 -1.51 6.69 -21.18
N ASN A 33 -2.72 6.98 -20.70
CA ASN A 33 -3.79 6.00 -20.51
C ASN A 33 -4.92 6.23 -21.53
N PRO A 34 -5.13 5.32 -22.51
CA PRO A 34 -6.18 5.49 -23.53
C PRO A 34 -7.61 5.32 -22.97
N ALA A 35 -7.79 4.69 -21.81
CA ALA A 35 -9.11 4.53 -21.18
C ALA A 35 -9.74 5.86 -20.69
N SER A 36 -8.99 6.97 -20.74
CA SER A 36 -9.49 8.31 -20.44
C SER A 36 -10.32 8.94 -21.58
N ASP A 37 -10.34 8.35 -22.78
CA ASP A 37 -10.95 8.97 -23.97
C ASP A 37 -12.48 8.82 -24.05
N THR A 38 -13.11 7.97 -23.22
CA THR A 38 -14.52 7.55 -23.39
C THR A 38 -15.54 7.97 -22.33
N LEU A 39 -15.19 8.81 -21.35
CA LEU A 39 -16.19 9.43 -20.45
C LEU A 39 -16.01 10.95 -20.39
N ARG A 40 -16.53 11.63 -21.43
CA ARG A 40 -16.73 13.08 -21.44
C ARG A 40 -18.19 13.40 -21.15
N SER A 41 -18.46 13.77 -19.90
CA SER A 41 -19.62 14.57 -19.51
C SER A 41 -19.39 15.15 -18.11
N LEU A 42 -18.73 16.31 -18.06
CA LEU A 42 -18.61 17.20 -16.89
C LEU A 42 -18.03 16.55 -15.63
N HIS A 43 -17.76 17.37 -14.60
CA HIS A 43 -17.48 16.95 -13.23
C HIS A 43 -15.99 16.80 -12.85
N SER A 44 -15.55 17.79 -12.06
CA SER A 44 -14.35 17.79 -11.25
C SER A 44 -14.42 16.67 -10.22
N SER A 45 -13.46 15.75 -10.25
CA SER A 45 -13.25 14.82 -9.13
C SER A 45 -12.65 15.58 -7.95
N SER A 46 -13.50 16.14 -7.08
CA SER A 46 -13.07 16.56 -5.75
C SER A 46 -13.12 15.35 -4.81
N THR A 47 -11.99 14.66 -4.66
CA THR A 47 -11.70 14.00 -3.38
C THR A 47 -11.69 15.07 -2.29
N PRO A 48 -12.40 14.91 -1.16
CA PRO A 48 -12.20 15.80 -0.03
C PRO A 48 -10.73 15.70 0.40
N THR A 49 -9.98 16.78 0.21
CA THR A 49 -8.66 16.94 0.81
C THR A 49 -8.83 17.08 2.33
N PRO A 50 -8.03 16.39 3.15
CA PRO A 50 -7.97 16.70 4.58
C PRO A 50 -7.51 18.16 4.75
N PRO A 51 -8.01 18.87 5.78
CA PRO A 51 -7.60 20.25 6.02
C PRO A 51 -6.10 20.32 6.33
N VAL A 52 -5.41 21.23 5.64
CA VAL A 52 -4.00 21.55 5.89
C VAL A 52 -3.91 22.37 7.17
N THR A 53 -3.17 21.89 8.16
CA THR A 53 -2.82 22.67 9.35
C THR A 53 -1.62 23.57 9.04
N HIS A 54 -1.83 24.89 9.05
CA HIS A 54 -0.78 25.89 9.24
C HIS A 54 -0.85 26.47 10.66
N GLU A 55 0.29 26.98 11.15
CA GLU A 55 0.65 27.30 12.55
C GLU A 55 -0.28 28.20 13.39
N ASP A 56 -1.47 28.60 12.93
CA ASP A 56 -2.37 29.52 13.65
C ASP A 56 -3.73 28.94 14.07
N GLY A 57 -3.91 27.61 14.06
CA GLY A 57 -5.04 26.94 14.73
C GLY A 57 -6.45 27.34 14.24
N GLN A 58 -6.58 27.98 13.07
CA GLN A 58 -7.87 28.31 12.45
C GLN A 58 -8.12 27.45 11.21
N VAL A 59 -9.24 26.73 11.24
CA VAL A 59 -9.76 25.94 10.12
C VAL A 59 -10.45 26.89 9.13
N PHE A 60 -9.92 27.02 7.91
CA PHE A 60 -10.62 27.64 6.79
C PHE A 60 -11.14 26.55 5.84
N LEU A 61 -12.47 26.53 5.63
CA LEU A 61 -13.11 25.81 4.54
C LEU A 61 -12.72 26.48 3.21
N PRO A 62 -12.22 25.76 2.18
CA PRO A 62 -12.01 26.39 0.89
C PRO A 62 -13.35 26.69 0.23
N ASP A 63 -13.58 27.96 -0.11
CA ASP A 63 -14.66 28.40 -1.00
C ASP A 63 -14.56 27.68 -2.35
N SER A 64 -15.70 27.16 -2.82
CA SER A 64 -15.87 26.61 -4.16
C SER A 64 -15.73 27.72 -5.21
N LYS A 65 -14.52 27.90 -5.75
CA LYS A 65 -14.34 28.65 -7.00
C LYS A 65 -14.40 27.71 -8.19
N GLU A 66 -15.54 27.74 -8.88
CA GLU A 66 -15.69 27.21 -10.24
C GLU A 66 -14.68 27.89 -11.16
N ASN A 67 -13.70 27.15 -11.65
CA ASN A 67 -12.90 27.56 -12.80
C ASN A 67 -13.44 26.82 -14.03
N SER A 68 -14.13 27.55 -14.90
CA SER A 68 -14.45 27.07 -16.25
C SER A 68 -13.16 26.94 -17.05
N MET A 69 -12.74 25.72 -17.40
CA MET A 69 -11.64 25.49 -18.33
C MET A 69 -12.09 24.75 -19.58
N SER A 70 -11.47 25.15 -20.68
CA SER A 70 -11.86 24.98 -22.07
C SER A 70 -11.81 23.54 -22.59
N THR A 71 -12.70 23.26 -23.54
CA THR A 71 -12.82 22.00 -24.27
C THR A 71 -11.69 21.81 -25.28
N LEU A 72 -10.59 21.15 -24.88
CA LEU A 72 -9.66 20.49 -25.82
C LEU A 72 -9.37 19.05 -25.33
N GLY A 73 -9.20 18.11 -26.26
CA GLY A 73 -8.85 16.71 -26.00
C GLY A 73 -7.42 16.56 -25.49
N HIS A 74 -7.18 16.71 -24.19
CA HIS A 74 -5.89 16.37 -23.60
C HIS A 74 -5.90 14.93 -23.10
N LYS A 75 -5.07 14.09 -23.74
CA LYS A 75 -4.65 12.80 -23.19
C LYS A 75 -3.98 13.05 -21.84
N SER A 76 -4.42 12.38 -20.78
CA SER A 76 -3.70 12.41 -19.50
C SER A 76 -2.28 11.88 -19.72
N GLN A 77 -1.30 12.69 -19.36
CA GLN A 77 0.12 12.38 -19.51
C GLN A 77 0.77 12.38 -18.14
N ILE A 78 1.43 11.28 -17.80
CA ILE A 78 2.29 11.21 -16.63
C ILE A 78 3.72 11.44 -17.09
N GLN A 79 4.35 12.49 -16.58
CA GLN A 79 5.79 12.64 -16.67
C GLN A 79 6.42 11.73 -15.62
N LEU A 80 7.23 10.80 -16.11
CA LEU A 80 8.01 9.91 -15.26
C LEU A 80 9.47 10.26 -15.49
N SER A 81 10.17 10.59 -14.41
CA SER A 81 11.62 10.70 -14.44
C SER A 81 12.25 9.69 -13.48
N TYR A 82 13.29 9.02 -13.96
CA TYR A 82 14.08 8.09 -13.17
C TYR A 82 15.50 8.62 -13.09
N GLN A 83 16.08 8.55 -11.89
CA GLN A 83 17.47 8.87 -11.62
C GLN A 83 18.14 7.70 -10.91
N ASP A 84 19.43 7.49 -11.18
CA ASP A 84 20.23 6.58 -10.34
C ASP A 84 20.42 7.22 -8.95
N CYS A 85 19.84 6.60 -7.93
CA CYS A 85 19.95 7.06 -6.54
C CYS A 85 21.38 7.21 -6.04
N SER A 86 22.34 6.45 -6.58
CA SER A 86 23.74 6.55 -6.19
C SER A 86 24.40 7.85 -6.67
N THR A 87 23.82 8.48 -7.70
CA THR A 87 24.32 9.73 -8.31
C THR A 87 23.41 10.93 -8.06
N LYS A 88 22.20 10.72 -7.53
CA LYS A 88 21.28 11.79 -7.13
C LYS A 88 21.94 12.68 -6.08
N GLN A 89 21.98 13.98 -6.36
CA GLN A 89 22.53 14.96 -5.43
C GLN A 89 21.64 15.05 -4.19
N TRP A 90 22.25 14.86 -3.04
CA TRP A 90 21.61 15.05 -1.75
C TRP A 90 21.86 16.44 -1.18
N ASN A 91 21.00 16.89 -0.28
CA ASN A 91 21.18 18.16 0.42
C ASN A 91 22.14 17.99 1.60
N ASN A 92 23.38 18.46 1.45
CA ASN A 92 24.42 18.36 2.48
C ASN A 92 24.02 18.97 3.84
N SER A 93 23.08 19.92 3.89
CA SER A 93 22.62 20.47 5.18
C SER A 93 21.75 19.50 5.98
N LEU A 94 21.11 18.53 5.31
CA LEU A 94 20.20 17.55 5.92
C LEU A 94 20.91 16.24 6.28
N VAL A 95 22.09 15.97 5.71
CA VAL A 95 22.87 14.74 5.96
C VAL A 95 23.15 14.51 7.44
N LYS A 96 23.46 15.57 8.20
CA LYS A 96 23.73 15.43 9.64
C LYS A 96 22.49 14.93 10.40
N SER A 97 21.31 15.46 10.09
CA SER A 97 20.06 15.03 10.71
C SER A 97 19.67 13.63 10.26
N ALA A 98 19.83 13.33 8.97
CA ALA A 98 19.65 11.99 8.41
C ALA A 98 20.52 10.94 9.11
N SER A 99 21.81 11.23 9.33
CA SER A 99 22.70 10.34 10.08
C SER A 99 22.25 10.13 11.52
N ALA A 100 21.78 11.18 12.20
CA ALA A 100 21.25 11.03 13.57
C ALA A 100 20.02 10.11 13.61
N ILE A 101 19.11 10.23 12.63
CA ILE A 101 17.95 9.34 12.51
C ILE A 101 18.40 7.90 12.27
N VAL A 102 19.33 7.67 11.33
CA VAL A 102 19.84 6.32 11.04
C VAL A 102 20.55 5.72 12.24
N ASP A 103 21.36 6.50 12.96
CA ASP A 103 22.02 6.05 14.19
C ASP A 103 20.98 5.62 15.23
N ASN A 104 19.92 6.41 15.44
CA ASN A 104 18.82 6.04 16.34
C ASN A 104 18.09 4.76 15.91
N VAL A 105 17.78 4.62 14.61
CA VAL A 105 17.11 3.46 14.03
C VAL A 105 17.92 2.17 14.23
N MET A 106 19.24 2.26 14.10
CA MET A 106 20.12 1.09 14.11
C MET A 106 20.60 0.70 15.51
N ASN A 107 20.63 1.64 16.46
CA ASN A 107 21.01 1.39 17.85
C ASN A 107 19.92 0.59 18.60
N ASP A 108 20.34 -0.31 19.50
CA ASP A 108 19.41 -1.09 20.30
C ASP A 108 18.68 -0.20 21.34
N LYS A 109 17.46 -0.61 21.71
CA LYS A 109 16.41 0.16 22.42
C LYS A 109 16.82 0.91 23.70
N GLU A 110 18.00 0.67 24.28
CA GLU A 110 18.43 1.40 25.48
C GLU A 110 18.60 2.91 25.26
N ASN A 111 18.81 3.36 24.01
CA ASN A 111 18.98 4.80 23.70
C ASN A 111 18.03 5.35 22.62
N SER A 112 17.16 4.53 22.01
CA SER A 112 16.21 4.99 20.99
C SER A 112 14.98 5.62 21.62
N VAL A 113 14.62 6.84 21.19
CA VAL A 113 13.38 7.49 21.63
C VAL A 113 12.22 6.88 20.84
N ASP A 114 11.56 5.88 21.43
CA ASP A 114 10.31 5.34 20.92
C ASP A 114 9.19 6.38 21.13
N ALA A 115 8.87 7.12 20.07
CA ALA A 115 7.88 8.19 20.13
C ALA A 115 6.45 7.66 20.34
N LEU A 116 6.18 6.40 19.96
CA LEU A 116 4.87 5.78 20.10
C LEU A 116 4.71 5.00 21.42
N GLY A 117 5.80 4.68 22.11
CA GLY A 117 5.77 3.77 23.25
C GLY A 117 5.33 2.36 22.87
N CYS A 118 5.84 1.86 21.75
CA CYS A 118 5.54 0.55 21.18
C CYS A 118 5.77 -0.60 22.18
N PRO A 119 4.78 -1.49 22.36
CA PRO A 119 4.98 -2.73 23.09
C PRO A 119 6.12 -3.57 22.50
N ALA A 120 6.86 -4.28 23.35
CA ALA A 120 7.84 -5.25 22.88
C ALA A 120 7.12 -6.38 22.13
N ALA A 121 7.56 -6.66 20.91
CA ALA A 121 6.96 -7.73 20.11
C ALA A 121 7.09 -9.09 20.84
N ASN A 122 5.99 -9.84 20.89
CA ASN A 122 5.97 -11.16 21.52
C ASN A 122 6.77 -12.17 20.66
N PHE A 123 8.07 -12.30 20.97
CA PHE A 123 8.97 -13.19 20.25
C PHE A 123 8.44 -14.63 20.19
N SER A 124 7.81 -15.14 21.24
CA SER A 124 7.30 -16.52 21.27
C SER A 124 6.15 -16.74 20.27
N ARG A 125 5.29 -15.73 20.04
CA ARG A 125 4.22 -15.79 19.04
C ARG A 125 4.78 -15.82 17.62
N TYR A 126 5.85 -15.07 17.36
CA TYR A 126 6.38 -14.84 16.01
C TYR A 126 7.61 -15.67 15.65
N ALA A 127 8.24 -16.37 16.60
CA ALA A 127 9.50 -17.09 16.40
C ALA A 127 9.47 -18.11 15.25
N TYR A 128 8.31 -18.70 14.96
CA TYR A 128 8.17 -19.65 13.86
C TYR A 128 8.32 -18.98 12.48
N LEU A 129 8.06 -17.67 12.37
CA LEU A 129 8.23 -16.89 11.13
C LEU A 129 9.70 -16.77 10.73
N ALA A 130 10.63 -16.89 11.68
CA ALA A 130 12.07 -16.85 11.44
C ALA A 130 12.66 -18.19 10.94
N GLN A 131 11.87 -19.27 10.94
CA GLN A 131 12.38 -20.60 10.63
C GLN A 131 12.70 -20.71 9.13
N THR A 132 13.97 -20.89 8.82
CA THR A 132 14.43 -21.19 7.46
C THR A 132 14.40 -22.69 7.21
N THR A 133 13.85 -23.09 6.07
CA THR A 133 13.97 -24.45 5.56
C THR A 133 15.41 -24.65 5.06
N PRO A 134 16.14 -25.72 5.47
CA PRO A 134 17.57 -25.90 5.13
C PRO A 134 17.91 -25.91 3.63
N HIS A 135 16.90 -26.03 2.76
CA HIS A 135 17.05 -26.08 1.31
C HIS A 135 16.68 -24.78 0.58
N GLU A 136 16.25 -23.73 1.30
CA GLU A 136 15.81 -22.46 0.71
C GLU A 136 16.54 -21.28 1.34
N SER A 137 17.72 -20.96 0.80
CA SER A 137 18.50 -19.77 1.16
C SER A 137 18.01 -18.49 0.48
N ARG A 138 16.72 -18.42 0.11
CA ARG A 138 16.15 -17.29 -0.65
C ARG A 138 15.24 -16.47 0.24
N PRO A 139 15.26 -15.12 0.14
CA PRO A 139 14.41 -14.26 0.95
C PRO A 139 12.93 -14.62 0.80
N LYS A 140 12.19 -14.52 1.92
CA LYS A 140 10.76 -14.83 2.04
C LYS A 140 9.92 -13.59 2.31
N TYR A 141 10.52 -12.53 2.85
CA TYR A 141 9.84 -11.30 3.25
C TYR A 141 10.35 -10.13 2.41
N PHE A 142 9.49 -9.62 1.54
CA PHE A 142 9.81 -8.50 0.66
C PHE A 142 9.10 -7.24 1.16
N PHE A 143 9.81 -6.40 1.91
CA PHE A 143 9.31 -5.10 2.33
C PHE A 143 9.34 -4.13 1.15
N ALA A 144 8.21 -3.48 0.90
CA ALA A 144 8.00 -2.53 -0.19
C ALA A 144 7.38 -1.25 0.36
N LEU A 145 7.97 -0.10 0.01
CA LEU A 145 7.48 1.21 0.40
C LEU A 145 7.55 2.17 -0.78
N ASP A 146 6.63 3.13 -0.80
CA ASP A 146 6.63 4.31 -1.66
C ASP A 146 6.51 5.53 -0.76
N LEU A 147 7.56 6.35 -0.70
CA LEU A 147 7.70 7.43 0.27
C LEU A 147 7.92 8.79 -0.40
N PHE A 148 7.23 9.79 0.13
CA PHE A 148 7.34 11.18 -0.26
C PHE A 148 7.08 12.05 0.96
N GLN A 149 8.06 12.88 1.35
CA GLN A 149 7.90 13.93 2.37
C GLN A 149 7.51 13.33 3.73
N SER A 150 8.16 12.22 4.06
CA SER A 150 7.79 11.37 5.18
C SER A 150 8.68 11.56 6.41
N ILE A 151 9.55 12.60 6.43
CA ILE A 151 10.58 12.75 7.48
C ILE A 151 9.98 12.74 8.90
N GLN A 152 8.76 13.27 9.04
CA GLN A 152 8.02 13.38 10.29
C GLN A 152 7.64 12.04 10.95
N ILE A 153 7.56 10.95 10.18
CA ILE A 153 7.28 9.59 10.68
C ILE A 153 8.42 8.60 10.40
N LEU A 154 9.42 9.01 9.62
CA LEU A 154 10.41 8.11 9.05
C LEU A 154 11.23 7.37 10.10
N GLU A 155 11.63 8.03 11.18
CA GLU A 155 12.39 7.40 12.27
C GLU A 155 11.60 6.23 12.90
N GLN A 156 10.33 6.46 13.27
CA GLN A 156 9.46 5.44 13.85
C GLN A 156 9.18 4.29 12.86
N LEU A 157 8.87 4.63 11.61
CA LEU A 157 8.62 3.64 10.57
C LEU A 157 9.84 2.72 10.37
N LEU A 158 11.03 3.30 10.26
CA LEU A 158 12.28 2.54 10.07
C LEU A 158 12.65 1.73 11.31
N LEU A 159 12.50 2.28 12.52
CA LEU A 159 12.69 1.55 13.78
C LEU A 159 11.86 0.27 13.80
N SER A 160 10.56 0.37 13.49
CA SER A 160 9.66 -0.78 13.48
C SER A 160 9.97 -1.79 12.38
N ILE A 161 10.38 -1.34 11.19
CA ILE A 161 10.83 -2.23 10.11
C ILE A 161 12.08 -2.99 10.52
N VAL A 162 13.09 -2.30 11.07
CA VAL A 162 14.35 -2.92 11.50
C VAL A 162 14.11 -3.93 12.62
N GLU A 163 13.28 -3.60 13.61
CA GLU A 163 12.91 -4.53 14.68
C GLU A 163 12.18 -5.77 14.13
N ALA A 164 11.21 -5.59 13.22
CA ALA A 164 10.52 -6.72 12.59
C ALA A 164 11.50 -7.59 11.77
N ILE A 165 12.41 -6.98 11.01
CA ILE A 165 13.44 -7.70 10.24
C ILE A 165 14.37 -8.50 11.17
N LYS A 166 14.82 -7.92 12.30
CA LYS A 166 15.63 -8.62 13.29
C LYS A 166 14.93 -9.89 13.82
N ILE A 167 13.60 -9.83 14.00
CA ILE A 167 12.78 -10.97 14.44
C ILE A 167 12.57 -12.01 13.33
N LEU A 168 12.36 -11.58 12.08
CA LEU A 168 12.13 -12.46 10.93
C LEU A 168 13.41 -13.16 10.41
N GLY A 169 14.57 -12.69 10.84
CA GLY A 169 15.88 -13.09 10.28
C GLY A 169 16.26 -12.18 9.11
N PRO A 170 17.31 -11.33 9.25
CA PRO A 170 17.73 -10.40 8.21
C PRO A 170 17.97 -11.03 6.82
N GLU A 171 18.51 -12.25 6.78
CA GLU A 171 18.77 -13.01 5.57
C GLU A 171 17.50 -13.42 4.81
N ASN A 172 16.35 -13.43 5.48
CA ASN A 172 15.05 -13.73 4.89
C ASN A 172 14.37 -12.48 4.32
N CYS A 173 14.96 -11.31 4.50
CA CYS A 173 14.32 -10.03 4.26
C CYS A 173 14.98 -9.25 3.11
N VAL A 174 14.14 -8.55 2.35
CA VAL A 174 14.54 -7.52 1.39
C VAL A 174 13.78 -6.26 1.74
N LEU A 175 14.46 -5.10 1.69
CA LEU A 175 13.86 -3.78 1.88
C LEU A 175 13.98 -2.99 0.59
N SER A 176 12.85 -2.82 -0.10
CA SER A 176 12.73 -2.10 -1.37
C SER A 176 11.89 -0.84 -1.18
N ILE A 177 12.46 0.31 -1.52
CA ILE A 177 11.85 1.62 -1.28
C ILE A 177 11.91 2.41 -2.59
N VAL A 178 10.77 2.98 -2.96
CA VAL A 178 10.67 4.04 -3.96
C VAL A 178 10.62 5.37 -3.22
N GLU A 179 11.48 6.27 -3.66
CA GLU A 179 11.51 7.70 -3.31
C GLU A 179 11.83 8.43 -4.63
N GLY A 180 11.72 9.75 -4.73
CA GLY A 180 12.33 10.41 -5.89
C GLY A 180 12.41 11.92 -5.84
N ARG A 181 11.57 12.56 -5.03
CA ARG A 181 11.29 13.99 -5.13
C ARG A 181 11.19 14.69 -3.77
N SER A 182 11.68 14.06 -2.70
CA SER A 182 11.65 14.64 -1.36
C SER A 182 12.70 15.72 -1.12
N THR A 183 12.30 16.72 -0.33
CA THR A 183 13.12 17.90 0.01
C THR A 183 13.28 18.13 1.51
N ASP A 184 12.71 17.25 2.32
CA ASP A 184 12.57 17.37 3.78
C ASP A 184 13.61 16.56 4.57
N GLY A 185 14.48 15.80 3.90
CA GLY A 185 15.44 14.89 4.53
C GLY A 185 15.09 13.41 4.38
N THR A 186 13.92 13.09 3.82
CA THR A 186 13.50 11.70 3.59
C THR A 186 14.50 10.96 2.71
N PHE A 187 14.90 11.54 1.57
CA PHE A 187 15.87 10.94 0.66
C PHE A 187 17.24 10.74 1.32
N GLU A 188 17.76 11.77 1.98
CA GLU A 188 19.05 11.73 2.68
C GLU A 188 19.09 10.61 3.72
N THR A 189 18.00 10.45 4.47
CA THR A 189 17.87 9.40 5.50
C THR A 189 17.88 8.02 4.86
N LEU A 190 17.08 7.80 3.81
CA LEU A 190 17.01 6.52 3.10
C LEU A 190 18.32 6.16 2.39
N GLN A 191 19.04 7.15 1.85
CA GLN A 191 20.35 6.93 1.24
C GLN A 191 21.41 6.58 2.30
N THR A 192 21.37 7.25 3.46
CA THR A 192 22.28 6.98 4.59
C THR A 192 22.03 5.60 5.20
N LEU A 193 20.76 5.20 5.29
CA LEU A 193 20.31 3.93 5.87
C LEU A 193 20.89 2.70 5.15
N GLN A 194 21.10 2.80 3.83
CA GLN A 194 21.50 1.67 2.98
C GLN A 194 22.67 0.87 3.56
N LYS A 195 23.76 1.53 3.94
CA LYS A 195 24.97 0.86 4.44
C LYS A 195 24.71 0.10 5.73
N GLU A 196 23.87 0.62 6.61
CA GLU A 196 23.59 0.00 7.91
C GLU A 196 22.66 -1.20 7.77
N ILE A 197 21.68 -1.13 6.86
CA ILE A 197 20.78 -2.25 6.55
C ILE A 197 21.54 -3.39 5.84
N GLU A 198 22.44 -3.07 4.92
CA GLU A 198 23.29 -4.06 4.26
C GLU A 198 24.27 -4.74 5.24
N LYS A 199 24.81 -4.00 6.23
CA LYS A 199 25.68 -4.56 7.28
C LYS A 199 25.00 -5.63 8.12
N ILE A 200 23.69 -5.51 8.37
CA ILE A 200 22.93 -6.52 9.11
C ILE A 200 22.45 -7.67 8.22
N GLY A 201 22.83 -7.71 6.95
CA GLY A 201 22.58 -8.84 6.04
C GLY A 201 21.28 -8.76 5.23
N VAL A 202 20.58 -7.61 5.25
CA VAL A 202 19.36 -7.39 4.48
C VAL A 202 19.69 -6.87 3.09
N GLN A 203 18.98 -7.35 2.07
CA GLN A 203 19.10 -6.77 0.74
C GLN A 203 18.35 -5.43 0.68
N TYR A 204 19.06 -4.33 0.45
CA TYR A 204 18.46 -2.99 0.34
C TYR A 204 18.37 -2.53 -1.12
N ARG A 205 17.23 -1.97 -1.51
CA ARG A 205 16.99 -1.43 -2.85
C ARG A 205 16.27 -0.10 -2.75
N LEU A 206 16.95 0.99 -3.10
CA LEU A 206 16.35 2.32 -3.22
C LEU A 206 16.20 2.67 -4.70
N GLN A 207 14.99 2.97 -5.15
CA GLN A 207 14.71 3.45 -6.51
C GLN A 207 14.31 4.92 -6.46
N CYS A 208 14.90 5.74 -7.35
CA CYS A 208 14.66 7.19 -7.39
C CYS A 208 13.75 7.51 -8.57
N VAL A 209 12.44 7.38 -8.33
CA VAL A 209 11.37 7.58 -9.30
C VAL A 209 10.61 8.85 -8.94
N ASP A 210 10.65 9.84 -9.80
CA ASP A 210 9.90 11.09 -9.66
C ASP A 210 8.66 11.03 -10.55
N ILE A 211 7.54 10.78 -9.88
CA ILE A 211 6.17 10.86 -10.39
C ILE A 211 5.40 11.70 -9.37
N GLU A 212 4.63 12.67 -9.85
CA GLU A 212 3.73 13.49 -9.02
C GLU A 212 2.27 13.01 -9.19
N PRO A 213 1.73 12.20 -8.25
CA PRO A 213 0.37 11.69 -8.36
C PRO A 213 -0.69 12.78 -8.27
N THR A 214 -0.39 13.95 -7.70
CA THR A 214 -1.34 15.06 -7.56
C THR A 214 -1.24 16.09 -8.69
N SER A 215 -0.53 15.77 -9.77
CA SER A 215 -0.42 16.65 -10.94
C SER A 215 -1.82 16.93 -11.53
N PRO A 216 -2.21 18.20 -11.77
CA PRO A 216 -3.56 18.54 -12.24
C PRO A 216 -4.01 17.82 -13.52
N ASP A 217 -3.07 17.53 -14.42
CA ASP A 217 -3.33 16.88 -15.71
C ASP A 217 -2.98 15.37 -15.70
N GLY A 218 -2.57 14.84 -14.55
CA GLY A 218 -2.09 13.47 -14.38
C GLY A 218 -3.18 12.46 -13.98
N ASP A 219 -3.04 11.21 -14.43
CA ASP A 219 -3.88 10.11 -13.93
C ASP A 219 -3.33 9.61 -12.58
N ARG A 220 -3.85 10.14 -11.47
CA ARG A 220 -3.42 9.80 -10.09
C ARG A 220 -3.37 8.29 -9.83
N ILE A 221 -4.36 7.54 -10.27
CA ILE A 221 -4.46 6.08 -10.05
C ILE A 221 -3.33 5.37 -10.78
N LEU A 222 -3.08 5.77 -12.03
CA LEU A 222 -1.98 5.23 -12.81
C LEU A 222 -0.62 5.62 -12.22
N ALA A 223 -0.45 6.86 -11.73
CA ALA A 223 0.76 7.32 -11.07
C ALA A 223 1.08 6.47 -9.82
N LEU A 224 0.09 6.26 -8.95
CA LEU A 224 0.20 5.41 -7.77
C LEU A 224 0.47 3.94 -8.13
N ALA A 225 -0.14 3.43 -9.21
CA ALA A 225 0.16 2.09 -9.70
C ALA A 225 1.61 1.96 -10.19
N LEU A 226 2.13 2.98 -10.89
CA LEU A 226 3.51 3.02 -11.37
C LEU A 226 4.52 3.05 -10.22
N LEU A 227 4.29 3.88 -9.20
CA LEU A 227 5.14 3.95 -8.02
C LEU A 227 5.18 2.60 -7.27
N ARG A 228 4.02 1.98 -7.01
CA ARG A 228 3.99 0.66 -6.34
C ARG A 228 4.63 -0.45 -7.16
N ASN A 229 4.42 -0.48 -8.47
CA ASN A 229 5.13 -1.42 -9.34
C ASN A 229 6.64 -1.19 -9.31
N SER A 230 7.08 0.06 -9.15
CA SER A 230 8.50 0.39 -9.03
C SER A 230 9.09 -0.17 -7.73
N ALA A 231 8.36 -0.09 -6.62
CA ALA A 231 8.79 -0.66 -5.33
C ALA A 231 8.92 -2.19 -5.38
N LEU A 232 8.11 -2.85 -6.20
CA LEU A 232 8.17 -4.30 -6.42
C LEU A 232 9.16 -4.73 -7.51
N LEU A 233 9.82 -3.78 -8.17
CA LEU A 233 10.62 -4.09 -9.36
C LEU A 233 11.76 -5.09 -9.12
N PRO A 234 12.50 -5.06 -7.99
CA PRO A 234 13.49 -6.10 -7.69
C PRO A 234 12.90 -7.51 -7.66
N LEU A 235 11.67 -7.66 -7.16
CA LEU A 235 10.94 -8.93 -7.11
C LEU A 235 10.48 -9.38 -8.50
N LEU A 236 9.94 -8.44 -9.28
CA LEU A 236 9.40 -8.70 -10.61
C LEU A 236 10.48 -9.00 -11.66
N ALA A 237 11.64 -8.34 -11.56
CA ALA A 237 12.74 -8.50 -12.50
C ALA A 237 13.54 -9.79 -12.25
N HIS A 238 13.63 -10.24 -11.00
CA HIS A 238 14.45 -11.39 -10.59
C HIS A 238 13.68 -12.39 -9.71
N PRO A 239 12.51 -12.89 -10.13
CA PRO A 239 11.64 -13.71 -9.26
C PRO A 239 12.29 -15.02 -8.80
N LYS A 240 13.33 -15.50 -9.48
CA LYS A 240 14.06 -16.73 -9.10
C LYS A 240 14.94 -16.55 -7.86
N ASP A 241 15.30 -15.32 -7.52
CA ASP A 241 16.16 -14.99 -6.39
C ASP A 241 15.40 -15.07 -5.05
N TYR A 242 14.07 -15.19 -5.10
CA TYR A 242 13.17 -15.19 -3.97
C TYR A 242 12.50 -16.55 -3.77
N ALA A 243 12.00 -16.82 -2.57
CA ALA A 243 11.28 -18.04 -2.26
C ALA A 243 9.91 -18.07 -2.99
N PRO A 244 9.39 -19.22 -3.45
CA PRO A 244 8.11 -19.30 -4.13
C PRO A 244 6.91 -18.80 -3.29
N GLU A 245 7.04 -18.91 -1.97
CA GLU A 245 6.10 -18.45 -0.95
C GLU A 245 6.35 -17.02 -0.47
N THR A 246 7.23 -16.26 -1.15
CA THR A 246 7.56 -14.88 -0.79
C THR A 246 6.30 -14.08 -0.53
N ARG A 247 6.28 -13.42 0.63
CA ARG A 247 5.22 -12.51 1.04
C ARG A 247 5.74 -11.09 0.92
N ILE A 248 5.00 -10.27 0.20
CA ILE A 248 5.25 -8.84 0.07
C ILE A 248 4.63 -8.16 1.28
N ILE A 249 5.37 -7.32 1.97
CA ILE A 249 4.92 -6.46 3.06
C ILE A 249 4.94 -5.05 2.52
N PHE A 250 3.76 -4.51 2.21
CA PHE A 250 3.66 -3.16 1.68
C PHE A 250 3.23 -2.21 2.79
N LEU A 251 4.06 -1.19 3.05
CA LEU A 251 3.82 -0.18 4.07
C LEU A 251 3.72 1.19 3.39
N ASN A 252 2.65 1.93 3.66
CA ASN A 252 2.59 3.34 3.31
C ASN A 252 3.48 4.15 4.29
N ASP A 253 3.45 5.48 4.18
CA ASP A 253 4.03 6.45 5.09
C ASP A 253 3.26 6.59 6.42
N VAL A 254 2.97 5.45 7.06
CA VAL A 254 2.27 5.38 8.35
C VAL A 254 3.23 5.17 9.51
N ALA A 255 2.85 5.68 10.68
CA ALA A 255 3.49 5.35 11.94
C ALA A 255 2.88 4.05 12.50
N LEU A 256 3.75 3.10 12.87
CA LEU A 256 3.37 1.77 13.34
C LEU A 256 4.45 1.20 14.28
N CYS A 257 4.12 0.12 14.98
CA CYS A 257 5.03 -0.65 15.82
C CYS A 257 5.47 -1.96 15.13
N ALA A 258 6.59 -2.54 15.55
CA ALA A 258 7.07 -3.81 14.97
C ALA A 258 6.04 -4.96 15.09
N GLU A 259 5.27 -4.99 16.18
CA GLU A 259 4.18 -5.96 16.37
C GLU A 259 3.08 -5.85 15.32
N ASP A 260 2.83 -4.66 14.75
CA ASP A 260 1.83 -4.46 13.69
C ASP A 260 2.23 -5.21 12.41
N ILE A 261 3.50 -5.07 12.01
CA ILE A 261 4.07 -5.77 10.85
C ILE A 261 4.01 -7.29 11.09
N LEU A 262 4.51 -7.73 12.24
CA LEU A 262 4.63 -9.15 12.57
C LEU A 262 3.25 -9.82 12.67
N GLU A 263 2.25 -9.13 13.20
CA GLU A 263 0.89 -9.66 13.29
C GLU A 263 0.23 -9.77 11.91
N LEU A 264 0.44 -8.83 10.99
CA LEU A 264 -0.07 -8.97 9.63
C LEU A 264 0.55 -10.18 8.91
N ILE A 265 1.86 -10.40 9.08
CA ILE A 265 2.56 -11.58 8.53
C ILE A 265 2.04 -12.86 9.19
N HIS A 266 1.92 -12.86 10.52
CA HIS A 266 1.41 -13.97 11.31
C HIS A 266 0.03 -14.41 10.85
N GLN A 267 -0.92 -13.47 10.79
CA GLN A 267 -2.29 -13.70 10.34
C GLN A 267 -2.32 -14.19 8.88
N GLY A 268 -1.44 -13.63 8.03
CA GLY A 268 -1.23 -14.13 6.67
C GLY A 268 -0.89 -15.62 6.61
N ALA A 269 0.02 -16.07 7.48
CA ALA A 269 0.46 -17.46 7.55
C ALA A 269 -0.59 -18.38 8.20
N VAL A 270 -1.11 -18.05 9.38
CA VAL A 270 -2.00 -18.96 10.15
C VAL A 270 -3.39 -19.07 9.54
N LEU A 271 -3.89 -18.02 8.87
CA LEU A 271 -5.17 -18.06 8.15
C LEU A 271 -5.02 -18.62 6.73
N ASN A 272 -3.78 -18.80 6.26
CA ASN A 272 -3.45 -19.07 4.86
C ASN A 272 -4.15 -18.06 3.93
N ALA A 273 -3.97 -16.77 4.25
CA ALA A 273 -4.59 -15.63 3.57
C ALA A 273 -3.69 -15.11 2.45
N ASP A 274 -4.32 -14.76 1.33
CA ASP A 274 -3.64 -14.17 0.17
C ASP A 274 -3.26 -12.73 0.46
N VAL A 275 -4.09 -12.00 1.22
CA VAL A 275 -3.86 -10.62 1.67
C VAL A 275 -4.33 -10.45 3.10
N THR A 276 -3.53 -9.75 3.93
CA THR A 276 -3.95 -9.25 5.25
C THR A 276 -3.65 -7.75 5.35
N CYS A 277 -4.65 -6.94 5.69
CA CYS A 277 -4.51 -5.48 5.82
C CYS A 277 -4.73 -5.00 7.26
N ALA A 278 -3.99 -3.97 7.67
CA ALA A 278 -4.24 -3.18 8.88
C ALA A 278 -5.51 -2.33 8.73
N PHE A 279 -5.98 -1.71 9.81
CA PHE A 279 -6.85 -0.53 9.74
C PHE A 279 -6.03 0.74 9.82
N ASP A 280 -6.31 1.70 8.94
CA ASP A 280 -5.75 3.03 9.01
C ASP A 280 -6.79 4.08 9.38
N TRP A 281 -6.32 5.07 10.12
CA TRP A 281 -7.18 6.01 10.80
C TRP A 281 -6.74 7.44 10.53
N TRP A 282 -7.73 8.30 10.30
CA TRP A 282 -7.60 9.74 10.37
C TRP A 282 -8.50 10.24 11.48
N GLU A 283 -7.89 10.72 12.56
CA GLU A 283 -8.58 10.92 13.83
C GLU A 283 -9.33 9.63 14.22
N GLU A 284 -10.64 9.71 14.39
CA GLU A 284 -11.54 8.62 14.79
C GLU A 284 -12.19 7.87 13.61
N PHE A 285 -11.82 8.22 12.37
CA PHE A 285 -12.46 7.68 11.16
C PHE A 285 -11.54 6.73 10.41
N PHE A 286 -12.12 5.65 9.90
CA PHE A 286 -11.42 4.77 8.95
C PHE A 286 -11.08 5.56 7.68
N TYR A 287 -9.78 5.66 7.38
CA TYR A 287 -9.29 6.57 6.34
C TYR A 287 -9.53 6.04 4.93
N ASP A 288 -9.18 4.78 4.67
CA ASP A 288 -9.14 4.22 3.30
C ASP A 288 -10.51 3.73 2.78
N ILE A 289 -11.54 4.53 3.02
CA ILE A 289 -12.93 4.20 2.74
C ILE A 289 -13.23 3.97 1.25
N TRP A 290 -12.50 4.63 0.34
CA TRP A 290 -12.71 4.43 -1.10
C TRP A 290 -12.22 3.06 -1.60
N ILE A 291 -11.37 2.38 -0.81
CA ILE A 291 -10.78 1.09 -1.13
C ILE A 291 -11.48 -0.06 -0.39
N GLY A 292 -11.72 0.10 0.91
CA GLY A 292 -12.30 -0.94 1.76
C GLY A 292 -13.70 -1.36 1.31
N ARG A 293 -13.86 -2.63 0.89
CA ARG A 293 -15.18 -3.20 0.55
C ARG A 293 -15.40 -4.54 1.23
N THR A 294 -16.56 -4.71 1.85
CA THR A 294 -16.96 -5.96 2.49
C THR A 294 -17.32 -7.03 1.46
N MET A 295 -17.62 -8.25 1.93
CA MET A 295 -18.10 -9.35 1.07
C MET A 295 -19.50 -9.15 0.49
N VAL A 296 -20.19 -8.05 0.79
CA VAL A 296 -21.41 -7.62 0.07
C VAL A 296 -21.12 -6.58 -1.02
N GLY A 297 -19.85 -6.25 -1.25
CA GLY A 297 -19.41 -5.32 -2.29
C GLY A 297 -19.58 -3.83 -1.95
N ASP A 298 -20.14 -3.51 -0.79
CA ASP A 298 -20.25 -2.12 -0.29
C ASP A 298 -19.04 -1.72 0.55
N LEU A 299 -18.88 -0.41 0.73
CA LEU A 299 -17.83 0.20 1.52
C LEU A 299 -17.87 -0.23 3.00
N PHE A 300 -16.77 -0.01 3.72
CA PHE A 300 -16.71 -0.27 5.16
C PHE A 300 -17.61 0.66 5.96
N PHE A 301 -17.77 1.92 5.52
CA PHE A 301 -18.85 2.77 5.99
C PHE A 301 -19.58 3.66 4.94
N GLU A 302 -20.67 4.35 5.34
CA GLU A 302 -21.77 4.79 4.48
C GLU A 302 -21.44 6.21 4.16
N ILE A 303 -21.30 6.48 2.88
CA ILE A 303 -21.24 7.83 2.39
C ILE A 303 -22.64 8.18 1.89
N PRO A 304 -23.40 9.00 2.64
CA PRO A 304 -24.71 9.45 2.22
C PRO A 304 -24.60 10.39 1.03
N GLN A 305 -25.74 10.69 0.38
CA GLN A 305 -25.79 11.62 -0.76
C GLN A 305 -25.30 13.04 -0.43
N SER A 306 -25.27 13.42 0.85
CA SER A 306 -24.66 14.68 1.33
C SER A 306 -23.13 14.68 1.30
N HIS A 307 -22.50 13.52 1.06
CA HIS A 307 -21.06 13.29 1.15
C HIS A 307 -20.47 13.60 2.54
N SER A 308 -21.31 13.61 3.58
CA SER A 308 -20.87 13.80 4.96
C SER A 308 -20.27 12.53 5.54
N TRP A 309 -19.50 12.69 6.61
CA TRP A 309 -18.87 11.59 7.35
C TRP A 309 -19.72 11.15 8.56
N ASP A 310 -21.01 11.49 8.58
CA ASP A 310 -21.89 11.29 9.74
C ASP A 310 -22.01 9.81 10.16
N PHE A 311 -21.82 8.89 9.22
CA PHE A 311 -21.87 7.45 9.46
C PHE A 311 -20.50 6.78 9.59
N ALA A 312 -19.40 7.55 9.64
CA ALA A 312 -18.04 7.01 9.66
C ALA A 312 -17.73 6.11 10.87
N ARG A 313 -18.43 6.31 11.99
CA ARG A 313 -18.32 5.43 13.17
C ARG A 313 -19.14 4.14 13.05
N ASN A 314 -20.05 4.04 12.09
CA ASN A 314 -20.94 2.90 11.92
C ASN A 314 -20.33 1.85 10.97
N LEU A 315 -19.09 1.43 11.25
CA LEU A 315 -18.38 0.47 10.41
C LEU A 315 -19.18 -0.84 10.27
N PHE A 316 -19.28 -1.31 9.03
CA PHE A 316 -19.90 -2.57 8.64
C PHE A 316 -21.42 -2.64 8.94
N TRP A 317 -22.19 -1.54 8.84
CA TRP A 317 -23.65 -1.55 9.17
C TRP A 317 -24.50 -2.50 8.35
N ASN A 318 -24.06 -2.87 7.14
CA ASN A 318 -24.80 -3.76 6.24
C ASN A 318 -24.18 -5.16 6.16
N HIS A 319 -23.15 -5.46 6.95
CA HIS A 319 -22.51 -6.76 6.97
C HIS A 319 -22.26 -7.23 8.41
N GLU A 320 -23.26 -7.90 9.00
CA GLU A 320 -23.24 -8.37 10.39
C GLU A 320 -22.02 -9.25 10.72
N PRO A 321 -21.60 -10.21 9.87
CA PRO A 321 -20.43 -11.04 10.17
C PRO A 321 -19.15 -10.22 10.34
N SER A 322 -18.90 -9.25 9.44
CA SER A 322 -17.75 -8.34 9.57
C SER A 322 -17.84 -7.47 10.81
N ARG A 323 -19.04 -6.93 11.11
CA ARG A 323 -19.23 -6.09 12.30
C ARG A 323 -18.97 -6.85 13.59
N LYS A 324 -19.38 -8.12 13.66
CA LYS A 324 -19.15 -8.99 14.81
C LYS A 324 -17.66 -9.25 14.97
N SER A 325 -16.97 -9.72 13.92
CA SER A 325 -15.53 -9.98 13.97
C SER A 325 -14.73 -8.72 14.31
N TYR A 326 -15.09 -7.56 13.73
CA TYR A 326 -14.49 -6.26 14.05
C TYR A 326 -14.59 -5.93 15.55
N LYS A 327 -15.78 -6.04 16.14
CA LYS A 327 -15.99 -5.77 17.59
C LYS A 327 -15.23 -6.74 18.49
N GLU A 328 -14.97 -7.95 18.01
CA GLU A 328 -14.22 -8.99 18.73
C GLU A 328 -12.70 -8.90 18.48
N GLY A 329 -12.22 -7.95 17.68
CA GLY A 329 -10.81 -7.83 17.33
C GLY A 329 -10.29 -8.94 16.41
N ARG A 330 -11.19 -9.71 15.78
CA ARG A 330 -10.86 -10.91 15.00
C ARG A 330 -10.73 -10.60 13.52
N PRO A 331 -9.74 -11.18 12.81
CA PRO A 331 -9.65 -11.05 11.35
C PRO A 331 -10.91 -11.54 10.63
N PHE A 332 -11.28 -10.89 9.53
CA PHE A 332 -12.42 -11.33 8.71
C PHE A 332 -12.22 -11.03 7.23
N GLN A 333 -12.87 -11.83 6.38
CA GLN A 333 -12.77 -11.70 4.93
C GLN A 333 -13.48 -10.45 4.41
N VAL A 334 -12.85 -9.81 3.44
CA VAL A 334 -13.36 -8.65 2.70
C VAL A 334 -13.14 -8.85 1.20
N PHE A 335 -13.83 -8.05 0.37
CA PHE A 335 -13.58 -8.07 -1.06
C PHE A 335 -12.26 -7.36 -1.41
N SER A 336 -12.00 -6.20 -0.82
CA SER A 336 -10.79 -5.40 -1.05
C SER A 336 -10.37 -4.62 0.20
N CYS A 337 -9.06 -4.46 0.39
CA CYS A 337 -8.42 -3.57 1.35
C CYS A 337 -7.02 -3.19 0.86
N TRP A 338 -6.49 -2.07 1.34
CA TRP A 338 -5.09 -1.64 1.18
C TRP A 338 -4.64 -0.98 2.47
N ASN A 339 -5.39 0.07 2.83
CA ASN A 339 -5.30 0.79 4.08
C ASN A 339 -3.88 1.33 4.26
N GLY A 340 -3.35 1.37 5.48
CA GLY A 340 -2.01 1.91 5.77
C GLY A 340 -0.87 0.90 5.61
N ALA A 341 -1.15 -0.38 5.81
CA ALA A 341 -0.17 -1.46 5.79
C ALA A 341 -0.84 -2.78 5.45
N LEU A 342 -0.18 -3.61 4.65
CA LEU A 342 -0.68 -4.94 4.31
C LEU A 342 0.45 -5.93 4.05
N THR A 343 0.08 -7.20 4.02
CA THR A 343 0.91 -8.25 3.45
C THR A 343 0.14 -9.01 2.37
N ILE A 344 0.82 -9.38 1.30
CA ILE A 344 0.22 -10.03 0.12
C ILE A 344 1.12 -11.15 -0.40
N THR A 345 0.52 -12.25 -0.84
CA THR A 345 1.24 -13.33 -1.52
C THR A 345 1.93 -12.82 -2.79
N GLY A 346 3.25 -13.01 -2.89
CA GLY A 346 4.05 -12.52 -4.01
C GLY A 346 3.96 -13.38 -5.27
N LYS A 347 3.47 -14.61 -5.16
CA LYS A 347 3.43 -15.58 -6.27
C LYS A 347 2.80 -15.05 -7.57
N PRO A 348 1.58 -14.46 -7.58
CA PRO A 348 0.98 -13.98 -8.82
C PRO A 348 1.76 -12.82 -9.46
N PHE A 349 2.46 -12.00 -8.66
CA PHE A 349 3.37 -10.96 -9.17
C PHE A 349 4.63 -11.57 -9.79
N MET A 350 5.28 -12.50 -9.08
CA MET A 350 6.49 -13.19 -9.55
C MET A 350 6.25 -14.03 -10.82
N GLU A 351 5.04 -14.54 -11.00
CA GLU A 351 4.61 -15.24 -12.23
C GLU A 351 4.24 -14.28 -13.37
N GLY A 352 4.27 -12.97 -13.16
CA GLY A 352 3.92 -11.96 -14.15
C GLY A 352 2.42 -11.94 -14.51
N LYS A 353 1.56 -12.50 -13.65
CA LYS A 353 0.11 -12.60 -13.90
C LYS A 353 -0.64 -11.33 -13.49
N ILE A 354 -0.10 -10.56 -12.55
CA ILE A 354 -0.68 -9.30 -12.08
C ILE A 354 0.39 -8.25 -11.88
N LYS A 355 -0.05 -6.99 -11.89
CA LYS A 355 0.69 -5.79 -11.52
C LYS A 355 -0.31 -4.75 -11.05
N PHE A 356 0.14 -3.71 -10.34
CA PHE A 356 -0.72 -2.56 -10.10
C PHE A 356 -1.08 -1.89 -11.42
N ARG A 357 -2.32 -1.42 -11.56
CA ARG A 357 -2.83 -0.80 -12.77
C ARG A 357 -3.95 0.18 -12.45
N SER A 358 -4.20 1.07 -13.40
CA SER A 358 -5.44 1.85 -13.47
C SER A 358 -6.59 0.99 -14.03
N SER A 359 -7.77 1.59 -14.16
CA SER A 359 -8.96 0.97 -14.73
C SER A 359 -8.76 0.58 -16.20
N MET A 360 -9.32 -0.57 -16.58
CA MET A 360 -9.43 -0.99 -17.98
C MET A 360 -10.73 -0.50 -18.61
N GLU A 361 -10.86 -0.63 -19.93
CA GLU A 361 -12.12 -0.32 -20.63
C GLU A 361 -13.27 -1.15 -20.05
N GLY A 362 -14.39 -0.49 -19.76
CA GLY A 362 -15.55 -1.12 -19.14
C GLY A 362 -15.41 -1.43 -17.64
N GLU A 363 -14.34 -0.98 -16.97
CA GLU A 363 -14.24 -1.00 -15.51
C GLU A 363 -14.59 0.35 -14.89
N CYS A 364 -15.30 0.34 -13.76
CA CYS A 364 -15.33 1.49 -12.86
C CYS A 364 -13.91 1.97 -12.53
N ARG A 365 -13.68 3.29 -12.63
CA ARG A 365 -12.43 3.93 -12.23
C ARG A 365 -12.34 4.02 -10.71
N LEU A 366 -11.63 3.07 -10.11
CA LEU A 366 -11.41 2.95 -8.66
C LEU A 366 -9.92 3.03 -8.35
N GLY A 367 -9.56 3.14 -7.08
CA GLY A 367 -8.15 3.04 -6.69
C GLY A 367 -7.51 1.74 -7.17
N GLU A 368 -6.24 1.82 -7.55
CA GLU A 368 -5.40 0.69 -7.98
C GLU A 368 -5.41 -0.51 -7.02
N PRO A 369 -5.61 -0.40 -5.68
CA PRO A 369 -5.70 -1.58 -4.83
C PRO A 369 -7.03 -2.32 -5.00
N VAL A 370 -8.11 -1.64 -5.39
CA VAL A 370 -9.37 -2.31 -5.75
C VAL A 370 -9.19 -3.08 -7.05
N HIS A 371 -8.52 -2.48 -8.04
CA HIS A 371 -8.16 -3.17 -9.28
C HIS A 371 -7.27 -4.38 -9.02
N LEU A 372 -6.29 -4.26 -8.12
CA LEU A 372 -5.48 -5.38 -7.67
C LEU A 372 -6.34 -6.49 -7.02
N ALA A 373 -7.28 -6.13 -6.15
CA ALA A 373 -8.19 -7.11 -5.54
C ALA A 373 -9.03 -7.85 -6.58
N LYS A 374 -9.58 -7.14 -7.59
CA LYS A 374 -10.29 -7.75 -8.73
C LYS A 374 -9.41 -8.76 -9.46
N ASP A 375 -8.14 -8.41 -9.74
CA ASP A 375 -7.19 -9.29 -10.43
C ASP A 375 -6.85 -10.53 -9.60
N LEU A 376 -6.65 -10.37 -8.28
CA LEU A 376 -6.43 -11.49 -7.35
C LEU A 376 -7.63 -12.43 -7.31
N TRP A 377 -8.85 -11.90 -7.16
CA TRP A 377 -10.09 -12.68 -7.20
C TRP A 377 -10.23 -13.47 -8.51
N ASN A 378 -9.92 -12.84 -9.65
CA ASN A 378 -9.96 -13.49 -10.96
C ASN A 378 -8.96 -14.65 -11.11
N LEU A 379 -7.84 -14.58 -10.39
CA LEU A 379 -6.83 -15.64 -10.34
C LEU A 379 -7.07 -16.67 -9.23
N GLY A 380 -8.13 -16.52 -8.44
CA GLY A 380 -8.46 -17.42 -7.32
C GLY A 380 -7.77 -17.10 -6.00
N TYR A 381 -7.11 -15.94 -5.89
CA TYR A 381 -6.46 -15.42 -4.67
C TYR A 381 -7.41 -14.53 -3.85
N GLY A 382 -8.62 -15.03 -3.58
CA GLY A 382 -9.72 -14.29 -2.93
C GLY A 382 -9.70 -14.28 -1.40
N LYS A 383 -8.67 -14.83 -0.75
CA LYS A 383 -8.58 -14.85 0.72
C LYS A 383 -7.97 -13.55 1.23
N ILE A 384 -8.75 -12.48 1.09
CA ILE A 384 -8.37 -11.12 1.50
C ILE A 384 -9.04 -10.85 2.85
N ALA A 385 -8.25 -10.53 3.87
CA ALA A 385 -8.75 -10.23 5.20
C ALA A 385 -8.23 -8.89 5.73
N VAL A 386 -9.04 -8.23 6.55
CA VAL A 386 -8.56 -7.16 7.43
C VAL A 386 -8.30 -7.73 8.82
N VAL A 387 -7.34 -7.12 9.52
CA VAL A 387 -6.87 -7.56 10.85
C VAL A 387 -7.14 -6.42 11.85
N PRO A 388 -8.29 -6.43 12.56
CA PRO A 388 -8.70 -5.32 13.45
C PRO A 388 -7.76 -5.06 14.63
N SER A 389 -6.89 -6.02 14.98
CA SER A 389 -5.88 -5.84 16.01
C SER A 389 -4.73 -4.92 15.59
N VAL A 390 -4.58 -4.65 14.29
CA VAL A 390 -3.51 -3.81 13.73
C VAL A 390 -4.10 -2.47 13.30
N ASN A 391 -3.84 -1.43 14.09
CA ASN A 391 -4.36 -0.07 13.87
C ASN A 391 -3.21 0.92 13.67
N VAL A 392 -3.18 1.65 12.56
CA VAL A 392 -2.09 2.57 12.18
C VAL A 392 -2.63 3.95 11.80
N ALA A 393 -1.78 4.97 11.79
CA ALA A 393 -2.15 6.30 11.29
C ALA A 393 -0.95 7.02 10.64
N TYR A 394 -1.22 8.16 10.01
CA TYR A 394 -0.25 8.90 9.19
C TYR A 394 0.57 9.95 9.96
N THR A 395 0.34 10.10 11.26
CA THR A 395 1.13 10.96 12.16
C THR A 395 1.38 10.25 13.48
N LEU A 396 2.45 10.62 14.20
CA LEU A 396 2.77 10.04 15.50
C LEU A 396 1.65 10.29 16.51
N ASP A 397 1.20 11.55 16.65
CA ASP A 397 0.15 11.93 17.58
C ASP A 397 -1.18 11.20 17.31
N ASN A 398 -1.57 11.07 16.03
CA ASN A 398 -2.79 10.33 15.71
C ASN A 398 -2.62 8.85 15.98
N THR A 399 -1.43 8.29 15.73
CA THR A 399 -1.16 6.88 16.00
C THR A 399 -1.28 6.57 17.49
N VAL A 400 -0.73 7.42 18.37
CA VAL A 400 -0.89 7.26 19.83
C VAL A 400 -2.38 7.19 20.20
N ARG A 401 -3.19 8.15 19.76
CA ARG A 401 -4.64 8.18 20.03
C ARG A 401 -5.36 6.96 19.49
N VAL A 402 -5.06 6.56 18.27
CA VAL A 402 -5.64 5.38 17.62
C VAL A 402 -5.29 4.09 18.38
N LYS A 403 -4.06 3.96 18.89
CA LYS A 403 -3.68 2.81 19.74
C LYS A 403 -4.39 2.85 21.09
N GLU A 404 -4.65 4.03 21.66
CA GLU A 404 -5.45 4.18 22.88
C GLU A 404 -6.93 3.79 22.65
N ASP A 405 -7.52 4.25 21.55
CA ASP A 405 -8.94 4.06 21.24
C ASP A 405 -9.26 2.65 20.73
N HIS A 406 -8.40 2.10 19.86
CA HIS A 406 -8.63 0.81 19.18
C HIS A 406 -7.75 -0.33 19.71
N GLY A 407 -6.77 -0.04 20.57
CA GLY A 407 -5.87 -1.02 21.15
C GLY A 407 -4.65 -1.33 20.30
N THR A 408 -3.61 -1.85 20.97
CA THR A 408 -2.39 -2.39 20.37
C THR A 408 -2.56 -3.86 19.99
N VAL A 409 -1.66 -4.40 19.17
CA VAL A 409 -1.66 -5.83 18.82
C VAL A 409 -1.54 -6.67 20.08
N SER A 410 -0.57 -6.36 20.96
CA SER A 410 -0.37 -7.09 22.22
C SER A 410 -1.63 -7.14 23.08
N HIS A 411 -2.36 -6.02 23.19
CA HIS A 411 -3.62 -5.96 23.94
C HIS A 411 -4.70 -6.88 23.37
N TRP A 412 -4.81 -6.99 22.05
CA TRP A 412 -5.75 -7.91 21.40
C TRP A 412 -5.32 -9.37 21.53
N VAL A 413 -4.03 -9.65 21.33
CA VAL A 413 -3.47 -11.00 21.43
C VAL A 413 -3.63 -11.58 22.84
N GLU A 414 -3.48 -10.77 23.88
CA GLU A 414 -3.73 -11.21 25.27
C GLU A 414 -5.19 -11.60 25.53
N ARG A 415 -6.13 -11.02 24.78
CA ARG A 415 -7.56 -11.33 24.84
C ARG A 415 -7.96 -12.52 23.99
N GLU A 416 -7.08 -13.03 23.11
CA GLU A 416 -7.38 -14.21 22.29
C GLU A 416 -7.47 -15.46 23.19
N GLU A 417 -8.70 -15.96 23.37
CA GLU A 417 -8.97 -17.20 24.11
C GLU A 417 -8.49 -18.45 23.34
N GLY A 418 -7.18 -18.74 23.37
CA GLY A 418 -6.54 -20.06 23.18
C GLY A 418 -6.80 -20.87 21.88
N ASN A 419 -7.76 -20.48 21.05
CA ASN A 419 -8.13 -21.13 19.81
C ASN A 419 -7.71 -20.25 18.65
N ALA A 420 -6.83 -20.77 17.80
CA ALA A 420 -6.46 -20.12 16.54
C ALA A 420 -7.72 -19.81 15.74
N HIS A 421 -8.00 -18.52 15.53
CA HIS A 421 -9.15 -18.08 14.77
C HIS A 421 -9.04 -18.63 13.34
N LYS A 422 -10.16 -19.12 12.81
CA LYS A 422 -10.25 -19.59 11.42
C LYS A 422 -11.32 -18.76 10.73
N ILE A 423 -11.01 -18.29 9.53
CA ILE A 423 -12.00 -17.69 8.64
C ILE A 423 -12.58 -18.81 7.77
N ASP A 424 -13.91 -18.93 7.80
CA ASP A 424 -14.65 -19.75 6.84
C ASP A 424 -14.73 -19.01 5.50
N TRP A 425 -13.67 -19.17 4.69
CA TRP A 425 -13.50 -18.41 3.45
C TRP A 425 -14.65 -18.62 2.46
N ILE A 426 -15.33 -17.53 2.11
CA ILE A 426 -16.27 -17.44 1.00
C ILE A 426 -15.46 -17.53 -0.29
N LYS A 427 -15.77 -18.55 -1.11
CA LYS A 427 -14.98 -18.91 -2.31
C LYS A 427 -15.20 -17.99 -3.50
N HIS A 428 -16.34 -17.30 -3.56
CA HIS A 428 -16.72 -16.46 -4.68
C HIS A 428 -16.84 -15.01 -4.21
N PRO A 429 -16.37 -14.03 -5.03
CA PRO A 429 -16.58 -12.62 -4.73
C PRO A 429 -18.06 -12.26 -4.78
N PRO A 430 -18.48 -11.12 -4.19
CA PRO A 430 -19.84 -10.62 -4.37
C PRO A 430 -20.15 -10.44 -5.86
N PRO A 431 -21.40 -10.68 -6.31
CA PRO A 431 -21.77 -10.53 -7.72
C PRO A 431 -21.49 -9.13 -8.26
N GLN A 432 -21.66 -8.11 -7.41
CA GLN A 432 -21.44 -6.71 -7.74
C GLN A 432 -20.64 -6.02 -6.63
N ILE A 433 -19.94 -4.95 -7.01
CA ILE A 433 -19.27 -4.04 -6.08
C ILE A 433 -19.75 -2.62 -6.33
N LYS A 434 -19.68 -1.81 -5.28
CA LYS A 434 -20.04 -0.40 -5.35
C LYS A 434 -18.93 0.39 -6.04
N CYS A 435 -19.34 1.05 -7.11
CA CYS A 435 -18.54 1.95 -7.91
C CYS A 435 -18.80 3.39 -7.46
N PHE A 436 -17.72 4.14 -7.28
CA PHE A 436 -17.74 5.57 -6.99
C PHE A 436 -16.74 6.25 -7.94
N VAL A 437 -17.19 6.56 -9.16
CA VAL A 437 -16.41 7.39 -10.10
C VAL A 437 -16.26 8.80 -9.51
N ASP A 438 -17.36 9.28 -8.91
CA ASP A 438 -17.41 10.41 -7.99
C ASP A 438 -18.33 10.05 -6.81
N TRP A 439 -18.31 10.84 -5.74
CA TRP A 439 -19.12 10.59 -4.55
C TRP A 439 -20.63 10.81 -4.77
N SER A 440 -21.01 11.57 -5.80
CA SER A 440 -22.40 11.95 -6.11
C SER A 440 -23.18 10.91 -6.91
N HIS A 441 -22.49 10.03 -7.65
CA HIS A 441 -23.13 9.07 -8.53
C HIS A 441 -22.69 7.63 -8.22
N PRO A 442 -22.99 7.11 -7.02
CA PRO A 442 -22.69 5.71 -6.71
C PRO A 442 -23.49 4.79 -7.62
N SER A 443 -22.83 3.78 -8.16
CA SER A 443 -23.46 2.72 -8.96
C SER A 443 -23.01 1.34 -8.46
N TRP A 444 -23.71 0.30 -8.90
CA TRP A 444 -23.33 -1.08 -8.65
C TRP A 444 -22.94 -1.75 -9.96
N GLU A 445 -21.75 -2.31 -10.01
CA GLU A 445 -21.19 -2.93 -11.21
C GLU A 445 -20.77 -4.37 -10.92
N PRO A 446 -20.82 -5.28 -11.92
CA PRO A 446 -20.25 -6.61 -11.77
C PRO A 446 -18.82 -6.55 -11.27
N TRP A 447 -18.46 -7.35 -10.28
CA TRP A 447 -17.12 -7.31 -9.68
C TRP A 447 -16.00 -7.59 -10.71
N ASN A 448 -16.30 -8.32 -11.78
CA ASN A 448 -15.39 -8.68 -12.86
C ASN A 448 -15.62 -7.87 -14.15
N ALA A 449 -16.38 -6.76 -14.09
CA ALA A 449 -16.48 -5.83 -15.21
C ALA A 449 -15.08 -5.48 -15.72
N GLY A 450 -14.91 -5.39 -17.05
CA GLY A 450 -13.66 -5.18 -17.78
C GLY A 450 -12.64 -6.34 -17.80
N LEU A 451 -12.71 -7.31 -16.88
CA LEU A 451 -11.78 -8.46 -16.89
C LEU A 451 -12.04 -9.42 -18.06
N ASN A 452 -13.31 -9.65 -18.41
CA ASN A 452 -13.73 -10.63 -19.42
C ASN A 452 -13.46 -10.20 -20.88
N GLN A 453 -13.16 -8.93 -21.13
CA GLN A 453 -12.81 -8.46 -22.48
C GLN A 453 -11.39 -8.86 -22.90
N SER A 454 -10.55 -9.31 -21.95
CA SER A 454 -9.20 -9.81 -22.22
C SER A 454 -9.15 -11.28 -22.68
N THR A 455 -10.27 -12.01 -22.60
CA THR A 455 -10.36 -13.44 -22.97
C THR A 455 -11.07 -13.69 -24.32
N GLY A 456 -11.32 -12.65 -25.11
CA GLY A 456 -12.29 -12.68 -26.21
C GLY A 456 -11.79 -12.24 -27.60
N SER A 457 -10.50 -12.43 -27.92
CA SER A 457 -9.99 -12.21 -29.28
C SER A 457 -9.03 -13.32 -29.73
N GLU A 458 -9.49 -14.57 -29.57
CA GLU A 458 -9.29 -15.58 -30.62
C GLU A 458 -10.61 -15.70 -31.38
N ILE A 459 -10.60 -15.38 -32.68
CA ILE A 459 -11.39 -15.92 -33.80
C ILE A 459 -11.27 -14.90 -34.95
N GLY A 460 -10.56 -15.29 -36.02
CA GLY A 460 -10.47 -14.58 -37.30
C GLY A 460 -9.13 -14.72 -37.97
#